data_AF-A0A358CTW6-F1
#
_entry.id   AF-A0A358CTW6-F1
#
_cell.length_a   1.000
_cell.length_b   1.000
_cell.length_c   1.000
_cell.angle_alpha   90.00
_cell.angle_beta   90.00
_cell.angle_gamma   90.00
#
_symmetry.space_group_name_H-M   'P 1'
#
loop_
_entity.id
_entity.type
_entity.pdbx_description
1 polymer ?
#
loop_
_entity_poly.entity_id
_entity_poly.type
_entity_poly.pdbx_seq_one_letter_code
_entity_poly.pdbx_strand_id
1 'polypeptide(L)'
;MKTKQVFCLGGKDAMKKSVVLFCSSLTVTLSCVFSQAATIQGTVVNEKNMPVEGVMVSAIDAEHRKWTSVFTKPDGSFTINELRDCTHQLRTRLMGLTDTWLSSVSANTDNLHIQTRPAVGEELELQRPANSAFSMLDFEDSHAKLNFKMMCSYCHQVGTVGFRTPEEPVDWETMLRRMDGFGGLFPHTKETIIPRLMETYKGDA
;
A
#
# COMPACT_ATOMS: atom_id res chain seq x y z
N MET A 1 -53.58 103.37 20.27
CA MET A 1 -53.80 103.71 18.84
C MET A 1 -52.45 103.65 18.11
N LYS A 2 -52.47 103.05 16.91
CA LYS A 2 -51.39 102.89 15.91
C LYS A 2 -50.33 101.80 16.21
N THR A 3 -50.35 100.63 15.55
CA THR A 3 -49.85 100.29 14.18
C THR A 3 -48.37 100.63 13.98
N LYS A 4 -47.48 99.85 13.34
CA LYS A 4 -47.58 98.77 12.32
C LYS A 4 -46.16 98.19 12.07
N GLN A 5 -46.09 97.22 11.13
CA GLN A 5 -44.91 96.69 10.37
C GLN A 5 -44.10 95.58 11.08
N VAL A 6 -44.10 94.30 10.67
CA VAL A 6 -43.83 93.60 9.38
C VAL A 6 -42.35 93.69 8.94
N PHE A 7 -41.58 92.59 9.04
CA PHE A 7 -40.97 91.83 7.92
C PHE A 7 -40.08 90.65 8.41
N CYS A 8 -40.38 89.47 7.86
CA CYS A 8 -39.53 88.40 7.32
C CYS A 8 -38.37 87.65 8.04
N LEU A 9 -38.43 86.33 7.81
CA LEU A 9 -37.39 85.34 7.48
C LEU A 9 -36.54 84.71 8.61
N GLY A 10 -36.62 83.37 8.70
CA GLY A 10 -35.49 82.56 9.15
C GLY A 10 -35.88 81.23 9.82
N GLY A 11 -35.51 80.11 9.20
CA GLY A 11 -35.16 78.87 9.91
C GLY A 11 -36.27 77.84 10.12
N LYS A 12 -36.29 76.81 9.25
CA LYS A 12 -36.95 75.52 9.51
C LYS A 12 -35.96 74.60 10.20
N ASP A 13 -36.18 74.28 11.47
CA ASP A 13 -35.47 73.17 12.13
C ASP A 13 -36.34 71.91 12.11
N ALA A 14 -35.97 70.98 11.23
CA ALA A 14 -36.60 69.67 11.10
C ALA A 14 -35.91 68.66 12.02
N MET A 15 -36.71 68.07 12.90
CA MET A 15 -36.35 67.06 13.89
C MET A 15 -35.85 65.76 13.22
N LYS A 16 -34.54 65.46 13.32
CA LYS A 16 -33.94 64.19 12.87
C LYS A 16 -34.23 63.08 13.89
N LYS A 17 -35.02 62.09 13.50
CA LYS A 17 -35.20 60.83 14.24
C LYS A 17 -33.97 59.94 14.00
N SER A 18 -33.25 59.61 15.06
CA SER A 18 -32.14 58.65 15.01
C SER A 18 -32.69 57.22 15.05
N VAL A 19 -32.49 56.47 13.98
CA VAL A 19 -32.72 55.01 13.94
C VAL A 19 -31.41 54.35 14.39
N VAL A 20 -31.44 53.71 15.55
CA VAL A 20 -30.31 52.89 16.03
C VAL A 20 -30.44 51.51 15.37
N LEU A 21 -29.57 51.21 14.40
CA LEU A 21 -29.40 49.86 13.86
C LEU A 21 -28.55 49.04 14.84
N PHE A 22 -29.17 48.03 15.47
CA PHE A 22 -28.45 47.00 16.22
C PHE A 22 -27.91 45.97 15.20
N CYS A 23 -26.63 46.08 14.86
CA CYS A 23 -25.94 45.10 14.03
C CYS A 23 -25.48 43.95 14.94
N SER A 24 -26.29 42.89 15.07
CA SER A 24 -25.86 41.65 15.72
C SER A 24 -24.82 40.98 14.83
N SER A 25 -23.54 41.08 15.19
CA SER A 25 -22.47 40.32 14.56
C SER A 25 -22.63 38.84 14.94
N LEU A 26 -23.08 38.01 13.99
CA LEU A 26 -23.09 36.55 14.13
C LEU A 26 -21.66 36.04 13.92
N THR A 27 -20.94 35.79 15.01
CA THR A 27 -19.61 35.17 14.98
C THR A 27 -19.75 33.70 14.63
N VAL A 28 -19.50 33.34 13.37
CA VAL A 28 -19.42 31.94 12.94
C VAL A 28 -18.07 31.38 13.39
N THR A 29 -18.05 30.65 14.51
CA THR A 29 -16.89 29.87 14.92
C THR A 29 -16.74 28.69 13.97
N LEU A 30 -15.81 28.80 13.02
CA LEU A 30 -15.41 27.70 12.16
C LEU A 30 -14.58 26.70 12.98
N SER A 31 -15.25 25.73 13.59
CA SER A 31 -14.60 24.62 14.29
C SER A 31 -13.90 23.73 13.27
N CYS A 32 -12.59 23.93 13.08
CA CYS A 32 -11.77 23.00 12.31
C CYS A 32 -11.63 21.72 13.15
N VAL A 33 -12.37 20.68 12.80
CA VAL A 33 -12.17 19.35 13.39
C VAL A 33 -10.83 18.85 12.85
N PHE A 34 -9.77 19.00 13.64
CA PHE A 34 -8.55 18.24 13.42
C PHE A 34 -8.93 16.78 13.61
N SER A 35 -9.16 16.06 12.52
CA SER A 35 -9.20 14.60 12.55
C SER A 35 -7.81 14.16 12.98
N GLN A 36 -7.69 13.75 14.25
CA GLN A 36 -6.44 13.24 14.77
C GLN A 36 -6.15 11.96 14.00
N ALA A 37 -5.04 11.96 13.28
CA ALA A 37 -4.71 10.83 12.44
C ALA A 37 -4.50 9.61 13.35
N ALA A 38 -5.23 8.54 13.09
CA ALA A 38 -5.30 7.40 13.98
C ALA A 38 -3.96 6.66 14.04
N THR A 39 -3.76 5.92 15.12
CA THR A 39 -2.52 5.15 15.34
C THR A 39 -2.82 3.68 15.58
N ILE A 40 -1.87 2.80 15.28
CA ILE A 40 -1.90 1.41 15.73
C ILE A 40 -0.52 1.07 16.29
N GLN A 41 -0.48 0.53 17.50
CA GLN A 41 0.76 0.27 18.24
C GLN A 41 0.82 -1.15 18.77
N GLY A 42 2.01 -1.74 18.79
CA GLY A 42 2.19 -3.08 19.31
C GLY A 42 3.62 -3.57 19.30
N THR A 43 3.75 -4.88 19.50
CA THR A 43 5.01 -5.62 19.50
C THR A 43 4.86 -6.90 18.68
N VAL A 44 5.93 -7.29 17.99
CA VAL A 44 6.05 -8.60 17.35
C VAL A 44 7.07 -9.42 18.11
N VAL A 45 6.67 -10.63 18.52
CA VAL A 45 7.51 -11.57 19.25
C VAL A 45 7.53 -12.94 18.59
N ASN A 46 8.57 -13.73 18.83
CA ASN A 46 8.61 -15.12 18.40
C ASN A 46 7.90 -16.04 19.40
N GLU A 47 7.92 -17.36 19.14
CA GLU A 47 7.30 -18.38 19.99
C GLU A 47 7.85 -18.46 21.42
N LYS A 48 9.00 -17.85 21.69
CA LYS A 48 9.61 -17.76 23.02
C LYS A 48 9.34 -16.40 23.69
N ASN A 49 8.43 -15.60 23.15
CA ASN A 49 8.15 -14.22 23.54
C ASN A 49 9.37 -13.28 23.48
N MET A 50 10.35 -13.62 22.63
CA MET A 50 11.49 -12.73 22.37
C MET A 50 11.10 -11.74 21.27
N PRO A 51 11.49 -10.46 21.39
CA PRO A 51 11.19 -9.46 20.39
C PRO A 51 11.82 -9.80 19.03
N VAL A 52 11.13 -9.48 17.94
CA VAL A 52 11.61 -9.69 16.57
C VAL A 52 11.75 -8.34 15.87
N GLU A 53 12.99 -7.97 15.57
CA GLU A 53 13.34 -6.75 14.84
C GLU A 53 13.09 -6.89 13.33
N GLY A 54 12.78 -5.77 12.66
CA GLY A 54 12.76 -5.70 11.20
C GLY A 54 11.54 -6.35 10.54
N VAL A 55 10.53 -6.73 11.31
CA VAL A 55 9.27 -7.23 10.78
C VAL A 55 8.49 -6.08 10.16
N MET A 56 8.15 -6.20 8.88
CA MET A 56 7.26 -5.25 8.22
C MET A 56 5.85 -5.44 8.77
N VAL A 57 5.27 -4.40 9.35
CA VAL A 57 3.88 -4.39 9.82
C VAL A 57 3.09 -3.42 8.95
N SER A 58 2.10 -3.94 8.24
CA SER A 58 1.28 -3.19 7.28
C SER A 58 -0.15 -3.09 7.77
N ALA A 59 -0.67 -1.87 7.90
CA ALA A 59 -2.09 -1.59 8.08
C ALA A 59 -2.75 -1.35 6.72
N ILE A 60 -3.79 -2.13 6.46
CA ILE A 60 -4.48 -2.21 5.17
C ILE A 60 -5.92 -1.74 5.35
N ASP A 61 -6.21 -0.59 4.77
CA ASP A 61 -7.56 -0.08 4.55
C ASP A 61 -8.03 -0.64 3.20
N ALA A 62 -8.77 -1.75 3.26
CA ALA A 62 -9.22 -2.49 2.08
C ALA A 62 -10.27 -1.70 1.26
N GLU A 63 -11.12 -0.94 1.93
CA GLU A 63 -12.18 -0.12 1.31
C GLU A 63 -11.55 0.96 0.41
N HIS A 64 -10.54 1.67 0.92
CA HIS A 64 -9.87 2.73 0.17
C HIS A 64 -8.62 2.26 -0.60
N ARG A 65 -8.28 0.97 -0.51
CA ARG A 65 -7.08 0.36 -1.12
C ARG A 65 -5.80 1.12 -0.74
N LYS A 66 -5.62 1.40 0.55
CA LYS A 66 -4.48 2.15 1.09
C LYS A 66 -3.74 1.33 2.12
N TRP A 67 -2.42 1.22 1.94
CA TRP A 67 -1.53 0.44 2.80
C TRP A 67 -0.46 1.37 3.38
N THR A 68 -0.30 1.33 4.70
CA THR A 68 0.78 2.03 5.42
C THR A 68 1.60 0.99 6.14
N SER A 69 2.93 1.02 5.95
CA SER A 69 3.83 0.01 6.51
C SER A 69 4.96 0.64 7.30
N VAL A 70 5.33 -0.01 8.40
CA VAL A 70 6.49 0.31 9.23
C VAL A 70 7.28 -0.96 9.50
N PHE A 71 8.48 -0.83 10.07
CA PHE A 71 9.27 -1.97 10.53
C PHE A 71 9.36 -1.97 12.06
N THR A 72 9.36 -3.16 12.66
CA THR A 72 9.60 -3.28 14.11
C THR A 72 11.02 -2.87 14.47
N LYS A 73 11.16 -2.23 15.63
CA LYS A 73 12.43 -1.81 16.24
C LYS A 73 13.17 -3.01 16.86
N PRO A 74 14.41 -2.85 17.38
CA PRO A 74 15.15 -3.91 18.07
C PRO A 74 14.40 -4.57 19.23
N ASP A 75 13.51 -3.84 19.90
CA ASP A 75 12.66 -4.34 20.98
C ASP A 75 11.34 -4.96 20.48
N GLY A 76 11.21 -5.18 19.17
CA GLY A 76 10.02 -5.75 18.52
C GLY A 76 8.85 -4.77 18.42
N SER A 77 8.96 -3.54 18.95
CA SER A 77 7.87 -2.57 18.95
C SER A 77 7.66 -1.94 17.58
N PHE A 78 6.41 -1.59 17.28
CA PHE A 78 6.02 -0.81 16.12
C PHE A 78 4.92 0.21 16.46
N THR A 79 4.90 1.29 15.70
CA THR A 79 3.87 2.32 15.74
C THR A 79 3.57 2.73 14.31
N ILE A 80 2.33 2.54 13.87
CA ILE A 80 1.83 3.05 12.59
C ILE A 80 1.03 4.30 12.89
N ASN A 81 1.49 5.43 12.39
CA ASN A 81 0.81 6.72 12.54
C ASN A 81 0.01 7.05 11.28
N GLU A 82 -0.75 8.14 11.37
CA GLU A 82 -1.41 8.76 10.23
C GLU A 82 -2.43 7.86 9.50
N LEU A 83 -3.07 6.97 10.25
CA LEU A 83 -4.11 6.10 9.75
C LEU A 83 -5.45 6.83 9.68
N ARG A 84 -6.33 6.34 8.81
CA ARG A 84 -7.74 6.76 8.83
C ARG A 84 -8.41 6.18 10.07
N ASP A 85 -9.47 6.82 10.53
CA ASP A 85 -10.29 6.27 11.60
C ASP A 85 -11.25 5.21 11.04
N CYS A 86 -10.71 4.02 10.76
CA CYS A 86 -11.45 2.87 10.26
C CYS A 86 -10.83 1.56 10.76
N THR A 87 -11.50 0.45 10.48
CA THR A 87 -10.97 -0.89 10.74
C THR A 87 -9.95 -1.26 9.66
N HIS A 88 -8.77 -1.71 10.08
CA HIS A 88 -7.69 -2.15 9.21
C HIS A 88 -7.51 -3.66 9.27
N GLN A 89 -7.01 -4.24 8.19
CA GLN A 89 -6.35 -5.54 8.25
C GLN A 89 -4.87 -5.31 8.56
N LEU A 90 -4.30 -6.04 9.51
CA LEU A 90 -2.86 -6.04 9.72
C LEU A 90 -2.22 -7.25 9.05
N ARG A 91 -1.07 -7.03 8.43
CA ARG A 91 -0.16 -8.09 7.98
C ARG A 91 1.22 -7.86 8.60
N THR A 92 1.79 -8.89 9.19
CA THR A 92 3.22 -8.90 9.51
C THR A 92 3.97 -9.75 8.50
N ARG A 93 5.14 -9.28 8.05
CA ARG A 93 5.97 -9.99 7.08
C ARG A 93 7.46 -9.79 7.35
N LEU A 94 8.19 -10.89 7.43
CA LEU A 94 9.65 -10.94 7.40
C LEU A 94 10.06 -12.25 6.73
N MET A 95 10.95 -12.20 5.74
CA MET A 95 11.37 -13.41 5.03
C MET A 95 11.94 -14.45 6.01
N GLY A 96 11.53 -15.69 5.85
CA GLY A 96 11.84 -16.80 6.76
C GLY A 96 10.85 -16.97 7.92
N LEU A 97 9.94 -16.03 8.14
CA LEU A 97 8.85 -16.15 9.11
C LEU A 97 7.51 -16.32 8.38
N THR A 98 6.53 -16.93 9.04
CA THR A 98 5.16 -16.97 8.51
C THR A 98 4.58 -15.55 8.47
N ASP A 99 3.86 -15.25 7.39
CA ASP A 99 3.01 -14.07 7.39
C ASP A 99 1.87 -14.27 8.40
N THR A 100 1.55 -13.24 9.17
CA THR A 100 0.42 -13.24 10.11
C THR A 100 -0.58 -12.18 9.68
N TRP A 101 -1.86 -12.57 9.62
CA TRP A 101 -2.96 -11.69 9.24
C TRP A 101 -3.94 -11.52 10.39
N LEU A 102 -4.32 -10.27 10.67
CA LEU A 102 -5.39 -9.91 11.60
C LEU A 102 -6.45 -9.16 10.78
N SER A 103 -7.65 -9.72 10.68
CA SER A 103 -8.68 -9.29 9.72
C SER A 103 -9.48 -8.04 10.14
N SER A 104 -9.43 -7.63 11.42
CA SER A 104 -10.20 -6.49 11.93
C SER A 104 -9.55 -5.84 13.15
N VAL A 105 -8.67 -4.87 12.91
CA VAL A 105 -7.98 -4.08 13.93
C VAL A 105 -8.49 -2.65 13.87
N SER A 106 -9.09 -2.18 14.96
CA SER A 106 -9.60 -0.81 15.05
C SER A 106 -8.45 0.20 14.98
N ALA A 107 -8.71 1.34 14.34
CA ALA A 107 -7.92 2.55 14.54
C ALA A 107 -7.77 2.85 16.04
N ASN A 108 -6.60 3.37 16.44
CA ASN A 108 -6.22 3.66 17.83
C ASN A 108 -6.11 2.41 18.73
N THR A 109 -5.87 1.23 18.15
CA THR A 109 -5.52 0.05 18.94
C THR A 109 -4.10 0.20 19.47
N ASP A 110 -3.98 0.16 20.80
CA ASP A 110 -2.71 0.13 21.50
C ASP A 110 -2.38 -1.27 22.03
N ASN A 111 -1.10 -1.53 22.28
CA ASN A 111 -0.60 -2.76 22.93
C ASN A 111 -0.95 -4.07 22.20
N LEU A 112 -1.01 -4.05 20.86
CA LEU A 112 -1.09 -5.30 20.10
C LEU A 112 0.11 -6.19 20.41
N HIS A 113 -0.16 -7.46 20.67
CA HIS A 113 0.87 -8.48 20.86
C HIS A 113 0.72 -9.52 19.75
N ILE A 114 1.65 -9.51 18.80
CA ILE A 114 1.62 -10.37 17.62
C ILE A 114 2.72 -11.41 17.74
N GLN A 115 2.35 -12.67 17.80
CA GLN A 115 3.30 -13.78 17.80
C GLN A 115 3.54 -14.28 16.38
N THR A 116 4.80 -14.48 16.02
CA THR A 116 5.24 -15.07 14.75
C THR A 116 6.04 -16.34 14.99
N ARG A 117 6.21 -17.14 13.93
CA ARG A 117 6.98 -18.39 13.92
C ARG A 117 7.77 -18.51 12.61
N PRO A 118 8.82 -19.34 12.57
CA PRO A 118 9.49 -19.68 11.32
C PRO A 118 8.52 -20.23 10.28
N ALA A 119 8.71 -19.86 9.01
CA ALA A 119 8.04 -20.50 7.90
C ALA A 119 8.74 -21.83 7.54
N VAL A 120 7.97 -22.84 7.14
CA VAL A 120 8.44 -24.19 6.78
C VAL A 120 7.70 -24.74 5.56
N GLY A 121 8.34 -25.58 4.75
CA GLY A 121 7.67 -26.20 3.59
C GLY A 121 7.14 -25.17 2.58
N GLU A 122 5.92 -25.34 2.11
CA GLU A 122 5.30 -24.50 1.07
C GLU A 122 5.27 -23.01 1.44
N GLU A 123 4.94 -22.65 2.68
CA GLU A 123 4.92 -21.24 3.12
C GLU A 123 6.31 -20.59 3.08
N LEU A 124 7.39 -21.37 3.17
CA LEU A 124 8.75 -20.88 3.01
C LEU A 124 9.13 -20.78 1.53
N GLU A 125 8.79 -21.79 0.73
CA GLU A 125 9.05 -21.80 -0.72
C GLU A 125 8.33 -20.65 -1.44
N LEU A 126 7.10 -20.32 -1.04
CA LEU A 126 6.34 -19.18 -1.58
C LEU A 126 7.01 -17.82 -1.35
N GLN A 127 7.92 -17.72 -0.38
CA GLN A 127 8.65 -16.47 -0.11
C GLN A 127 9.86 -16.29 -1.03
N ARG A 128 10.25 -17.31 -1.79
CA ARG A 128 11.42 -17.24 -2.66
C ARG A 128 11.23 -16.16 -3.73
N PRO A 129 12.19 -15.24 -3.88
CA PRO A 129 12.19 -14.27 -4.97
C PRO A 129 12.01 -14.98 -6.31
N ALA A 130 11.32 -14.35 -7.27
CA ALA A 130 10.97 -15.02 -8.52
C ALA A 130 12.23 -15.55 -9.25
N ASN A 131 13.30 -14.76 -9.25
CA ASN A 131 14.58 -15.11 -9.86
C ASN A 131 15.42 -16.17 -9.12
N SER A 132 15.00 -16.65 -7.94
CA SER A 132 15.78 -17.61 -7.13
C SER A 132 15.98 -18.96 -7.81
N ALA A 133 15.14 -19.31 -8.78
CA ALA A 133 15.23 -20.54 -9.56
C ALA A 133 15.87 -20.35 -10.94
N PHE A 134 16.28 -19.13 -11.32
CA PHE A 134 16.81 -18.86 -12.66
C PHE A 134 18.06 -19.69 -12.97
N SER A 135 18.92 -19.93 -11.98
CA SER A 135 20.11 -20.77 -12.15
C SER A 135 19.80 -22.25 -12.31
N MET A 136 18.58 -22.69 -11.98
CA MET A 136 18.14 -24.09 -12.15
C MET A 136 17.72 -24.39 -13.58
N LEU A 137 17.51 -23.37 -14.43
CA LEU A 137 17.24 -23.57 -15.85
C LEU A 137 18.46 -24.17 -16.53
N ASP A 138 18.27 -25.33 -17.16
CA ASP A 138 19.30 -25.99 -17.94
C ASP A 138 19.42 -25.33 -19.32
N PHE A 139 20.61 -24.83 -19.64
CA PHE A 139 20.92 -24.16 -20.89
C PHE A 139 22.04 -24.92 -21.59
N GLU A 140 21.93 -25.05 -22.92
CA GLU A 140 22.94 -25.69 -23.78
C GLU A 140 24.34 -25.13 -23.55
N ASP A 141 24.43 -23.81 -23.41
CA ASP A 141 25.68 -23.10 -23.16
C ASP A 141 25.45 -21.73 -22.49
N SER A 142 26.54 -21.03 -22.21
CA SER A 142 26.51 -19.69 -21.61
C SER A 142 25.91 -18.62 -22.53
N HIS A 143 26.00 -18.77 -23.85
CA HIS A 143 25.43 -17.82 -24.81
C HIS A 143 23.91 -17.92 -24.84
N ALA A 144 23.35 -19.13 -24.85
CA ALA A 144 21.92 -19.40 -24.73
C ALA A 144 21.37 -18.86 -23.40
N LYS A 145 22.07 -19.09 -22.29
CA LYS A 145 21.73 -18.53 -20.97
C LYS A 145 21.69 -17.00 -20.98
N LEU A 146 22.70 -16.35 -21.57
CA LEU A 146 22.77 -14.89 -21.65
C LEU A 146 21.70 -14.32 -22.58
N ASN A 147 21.44 -14.96 -23.72
CA ASN A 147 20.36 -14.56 -24.63
C ASN A 147 19.00 -14.65 -23.93
N PHE A 148 18.70 -15.76 -23.27
CA PHE A 148 17.46 -15.90 -22.49
C PHE A 148 17.36 -14.87 -21.36
N LYS A 149 18.47 -14.61 -20.65
CA LYS A 149 18.52 -13.57 -19.62
C LYS A 149 18.15 -12.20 -20.20
N MET A 150 18.75 -11.82 -21.32
CA MET A 150 18.58 -10.52 -21.96
C MET A 150 17.20 -10.37 -22.62
N MET A 151 16.59 -11.46 -23.09
CA MET A 151 15.33 -11.39 -23.84
C MET A 151 14.09 -11.67 -22.99
N CYS A 152 14.19 -12.55 -21.99
CA CYS A 152 13.03 -13.04 -21.25
C CYS A 152 13.03 -12.63 -19.77
N SER A 153 14.19 -12.40 -19.16
CA SER A 153 14.27 -11.96 -17.75
C SER A 153 14.64 -10.49 -17.57
N TYR A 154 14.74 -9.73 -18.67
CA TYR A 154 15.19 -8.34 -18.65
C TYR A 154 14.10 -7.38 -18.14
N CYS A 155 12.85 -7.57 -18.57
CA CYS A 155 11.75 -6.68 -18.21
C CYS A 155 11.05 -7.07 -16.90
N HIS A 156 10.98 -8.37 -16.58
CA HIS A 156 10.48 -8.86 -15.31
C HIS A 156 11.15 -10.19 -14.96
N GLN A 157 11.01 -10.60 -13.70
CA GLN A 157 11.58 -11.86 -13.23
C GLN A 157 10.80 -13.05 -13.80
N VAL A 158 11.53 -14.06 -14.26
CA VAL A 158 11.02 -15.39 -14.57
C VAL A 158 10.94 -16.16 -13.26
N GLY A 159 9.85 -16.92 -13.03
CA GLY A 159 9.63 -17.66 -11.78
C GLY A 159 8.72 -16.95 -10.75
N THR A 160 7.85 -16.03 -11.17
CA THR A 160 6.75 -15.55 -10.32
C THR A 160 5.74 -16.68 -10.09
N VAL A 161 4.75 -16.50 -9.19
CA VAL A 161 3.73 -17.54 -8.91
C VAL A 161 3.11 -18.09 -10.19
N GLY A 162 2.73 -17.24 -11.16
CA GLY A 162 2.19 -17.72 -12.44
C GLY A 162 3.15 -18.57 -13.30
N PHE A 163 4.46 -18.54 -13.04
CA PHE A 163 5.43 -19.46 -13.63
C PHE A 163 5.64 -20.75 -12.82
N ARG A 164 5.28 -20.76 -11.52
CA ARG A 164 5.43 -21.89 -10.60
C ARG A 164 4.15 -22.69 -10.39
N THR A 165 2.99 -22.10 -10.63
CA THR A 165 1.72 -22.79 -10.51
C THR A 165 1.51 -23.69 -11.73
N PRO A 166 1.26 -25.00 -11.56
CA PRO A 166 0.80 -25.87 -12.64
C PRO A 166 -0.68 -25.56 -12.91
N GLU A 167 -0.98 -24.42 -13.53
CA GLU A 167 -2.35 -24.17 -13.97
C GLU A 167 -2.67 -25.04 -15.19
N GLU A 168 -3.77 -25.79 -15.07
CA GLU A 168 -4.41 -26.53 -16.15
C GLU A 168 -4.59 -25.67 -17.40
N PRO A 169 -4.62 -26.32 -18.57
CA PRO A 169 -3.54 -26.15 -19.53
C PRO A 169 -3.30 -24.66 -19.82
N VAL A 170 -2.39 -24.03 -19.07
CA VAL A 170 -1.78 -22.79 -19.54
C VAL A 170 -1.09 -23.14 -20.84
N ASP A 171 -1.54 -22.51 -21.92
CA ASP A 171 -0.88 -22.57 -23.20
C ASP A 171 0.45 -21.80 -23.08
N TRP A 172 1.45 -22.48 -22.50
CA TRP A 172 2.82 -22.03 -22.35
C TRP A 172 3.38 -21.57 -23.70
N GLU A 173 2.96 -22.22 -24.79
CA GLU A 173 3.30 -21.83 -26.13
C GLU A 173 2.71 -20.45 -26.47
N THR A 174 1.43 -20.18 -26.19
CA THR A 174 0.85 -18.83 -26.35
C THR A 174 1.55 -17.78 -25.49
N MET A 175 1.84 -18.06 -24.21
CA MET A 175 2.51 -17.10 -23.33
C MET A 175 3.93 -16.78 -23.80
N LEU A 176 4.71 -17.80 -24.13
CA LEU A 176 6.11 -17.64 -24.55
C LEU A 176 6.22 -17.11 -25.98
N ARG A 177 5.30 -17.44 -26.90
CA ARG A 177 5.24 -16.82 -28.23
C ARG A 177 4.85 -15.34 -28.16
N ARG A 178 4.01 -14.92 -27.21
CA ARG A 178 3.74 -13.49 -26.97
C ARG A 178 4.98 -12.77 -26.45
N MET A 179 5.77 -13.41 -25.60
CA MET A 179 7.03 -12.88 -25.08
C MET A 179 8.14 -12.82 -26.15
N ASP A 180 8.27 -13.86 -26.98
CA ASP A 180 9.18 -13.89 -28.13
C ASP A 180 8.65 -13.09 -29.35
N GLY A 181 7.45 -12.51 -29.28
CA GLY A 181 6.93 -11.62 -30.33
C GLY A 181 7.85 -10.44 -30.66
N PHE A 182 8.79 -10.12 -29.76
CA PHE A 182 9.87 -9.14 -29.95
C PHE A 182 11.12 -9.68 -30.69
N GLY A 183 11.15 -10.97 -31.01
CA GLY A 183 12.08 -11.59 -31.96
C GLY A 183 13.52 -11.83 -31.49
N GLY A 184 13.84 -11.66 -30.20
CA GLY A 184 15.24 -11.68 -29.77
C GLY A 184 15.82 -13.02 -29.33
N LEU A 185 15.01 -14.08 -29.17
CA LEU A 185 15.56 -15.41 -28.89
C LEU A 185 16.25 -15.98 -30.14
N PHE A 186 17.33 -16.72 -29.96
CA PHE A 186 17.95 -17.44 -31.07
C PHE A 186 16.99 -18.51 -31.64
N PRO A 187 17.01 -18.78 -32.96
CA PRO A 187 16.10 -19.74 -33.58
C PRO A 187 16.10 -21.12 -32.90
N HIS A 188 17.28 -21.66 -32.60
CA HIS A 188 17.41 -22.96 -31.92
C HIS A 188 16.87 -22.94 -30.47
N THR A 189 16.98 -21.80 -29.77
CA THR A 189 16.43 -21.65 -28.41
C THR A 189 14.90 -21.59 -28.45
N LYS A 190 14.28 -20.98 -29.46
CA LYS A 190 12.81 -20.94 -29.61
C LYS A 190 12.20 -22.34 -29.70
N GLU A 191 12.92 -23.28 -30.32
CA GLU A 191 12.47 -24.67 -30.50
C GLU A 191 12.50 -25.46 -29.18
N THR A 192 13.41 -25.12 -28.26
CA THR A 192 13.67 -25.93 -27.05
C THR A 192 13.22 -25.26 -25.74
N ILE A 193 12.93 -23.95 -25.74
CA ILE A 193 12.70 -23.22 -24.49
C ILE A 193 11.39 -23.59 -23.79
N ILE A 194 10.32 -23.87 -24.55
CA ILE A 194 9.02 -24.25 -23.99
C ILE A 194 9.13 -25.58 -23.20
N PRO A 195 9.59 -26.69 -23.80
CA PRO A 195 9.71 -27.96 -23.05
C PRO A 195 10.67 -27.83 -21.86
N ARG A 196 11.77 -27.07 -21.97
CA ARG A 196 12.71 -26.85 -20.86
C ARG A 196 12.11 -26.11 -19.68
N LEU A 197 11.37 -25.04 -19.94
CA LEU A 197 10.69 -24.27 -18.89
C LEU A 197 9.65 -25.15 -18.20
N MET A 198 8.87 -25.93 -18.97
CA MET A 198 7.90 -26.86 -18.42
C MET A 198 8.58 -27.96 -17.58
N GLU A 199 9.64 -28.60 -18.06
CA GLU A 199 10.38 -29.62 -17.30
C GLU A 199 10.98 -29.06 -16.01
N THR A 200 11.45 -27.82 -16.02
CA THR A 200 12.05 -27.18 -14.83
C THR A 200 11.02 -26.79 -13.77
N TYR A 201 9.84 -26.32 -14.18
CA TYR A 201 8.85 -25.72 -13.27
C TYR A 201 7.59 -26.56 -13.03
N LYS A 202 7.38 -27.68 -13.74
CA LYS A 202 6.18 -28.53 -13.60
C LYS A 202 6.22 -29.50 -12.40
N GLY A 203 7.35 -29.63 -11.71
CA GLY A 203 7.49 -30.40 -10.45
C GLY A 203 7.35 -29.52 -9.20
N ASP A 204 7.56 -30.08 -8.00
CA ASP A 204 7.51 -29.41 -6.68
C ASP A 204 8.54 -28.26 -6.55
N ALA A 205 8.35 -27.17 -7.31
CA ALA A 205 9.15 -25.95 -7.31
C ALA A 205 8.47 -24.81 -6.53
#